data_AF-A0ABD3X739-F1
#
_entry.id   AF-A0ABD3X739-F1
#
_cell.length_a   1.000
_cell.length_b   1.000
_cell.length_c   1.000
_cell.angle_alpha   90.00
_cell.angle_beta   90.00
_cell.angle_gamma   90.00
#
_symmetry.space_group_name_H-M   'P 1'
#
loop_
_entity.id
_entity.type
_entity.pdbx_description
1 polymer ?
#
loop_
_entity_poly.entity_id
_entity_poly.type
_entity_poly.pdbx_seq_one_letter_code
_entity_poly.pdbx_strand_id
1 'polypeptide(L)'
;MTSQYRRYVRWSLSNYKFKDVAEGDILAVFDAFTDLRPVLADYVFNNGIKRTLLQLDGTIPVTYSGSTYNIPIAIWLMDTHPYNPPVAYVKPTSSMQIIPGPNVDSNGKIELPYLREWIYPNSDLLGLIQILTIIFGEEPPVYSRVGPSVRTQPNEDDELWMLRDELRRVEERKREKMKEEEKKQLRHEIEKAKAELQEMEKNVTVSQSYR
;
A
#
# COMPACT_ATOMS: atom_id res chain seq x y z
N MET A 1 17.53 -16.90 19.58
CA MET A 1 17.69 -15.52 19.06
C MET A 1 16.88 -14.51 19.89
N THR A 2 16.02 -14.97 20.80
CA THR A 2 15.29 -14.28 21.89
C THR A 2 16.03 -13.21 22.72
N SER A 3 17.36 -13.13 22.62
CA SER A 3 18.18 -12.34 23.54
C SER A 3 18.19 -10.84 23.26
N GLN A 4 17.96 -10.40 22.01
CA GLN A 4 18.22 -8.99 21.67
C GLN A 4 17.15 -8.04 22.21
N TYR A 5 15.88 -8.46 22.23
CA TYR A 5 14.78 -7.59 22.62
C TYR A 5 14.34 -7.73 24.08
N ARG A 6 14.74 -8.82 24.78
CA ARG A 6 14.28 -9.11 26.14
C ARG A 6 14.38 -7.92 27.10
N ARG A 7 15.54 -7.26 27.13
CA ARG A 7 15.77 -6.11 28.02
C ARG A 7 14.84 -4.94 27.68
N TYR A 8 14.67 -4.66 26.39
CA TYR A 8 13.81 -3.58 25.93
C TYR A 8 12.33 -3.88 26.20
N VAL A 9 11.87 -5.10 25.90
CA VAL A 9 10.50 -5.56 26.19
C VAL A 9 10.20 -5.42 27.68
N ARG A 10 11.06 -5.97 28.55
CA ARG A 10 10.86 -5.87 30.00
C ARG A 10 10.77 -4.42 30.49
N TRP A 11 11.62 -3.53 29.96
CA TRP A 11 11.56 -2.12 30.28
C TRP A 11 10.26 -1.47 29.78
N SER A 12 9.84 -1.75 28.54
CA SER A 12 8.63 -1.20 27.93
C SER A 12 7.34 -1.64 28.62
N LEU A 13 7.36 -2.81 29.27
CA LEU A 13 6.23 -3.35 30.03
C LEU A 13 6.14 -2.80 31.47
N SER A 14 6.93 -1.79 31.85
CA SER A 14 6.99 -1.30 33.24
C SER A 14 5.65 -0.84 33.82
N ASN A 15 4.68 -0.47 32.98
CA ASN A 15 3.34 -0.04 33.39
C ASN A 15 2.24 -1.09 33.13
N TYR A 16 2.61 -2.26 32.61
CA TYR A 16 1.66 -3.34 32.33
C TYR A 16 1.33 -4.09 33.62
N LYS A 17 0.09 -4.56 33.74
CA LYS A 17 -0.39 -5.26 34.94
C LYS A 17 0.20 -6.67 35.07
N PHE A 18 0.41 -7.36 33.95
CA PHE A 18 0.82 -8.78 33.90
C PHE A 18 2.13 -8.96 33.12
N LYS A 19 3.19 -8.29 33.58
CA LYS A 19 4.46 -8.11 32.83
C LYS A 19 5.16 -9.41 32.47
N ASP A 20 5.26 -10.35 33.41
CA ASP A 20 6.03 -11.59 33.20
C ASP A 20 5.36 -12.47 32.14
N VAL A 21 4.03 -12.55 32.18
CA VAL A 21 3.24 -13.31 31.21
C VAL A 21 3.29 -12.64 29.83
N ALA A 22 3.13 -11.31 29.79
CA ALA A 22 3.24 -10.54 28.55
C ALA A 22 4.66 -10.65 27.94
N GLU A 23 5.72 -10.59 28.74
CA GLU A 23 7.10 -10.78 28.29
C GLU A 23 7.25 -12.15 27.62
N GLY A 24 6.75 -13.22 28.25
CA GLY A 24 6.80 -14.57 27.70
C GLY A 24 6.11 -14.69 26.33
N ASP A 25 4.88 -14.19 26.24
CA ASP A 25 4.06 -14.22 25.02
C ASP A 25 4.71 -13.45 23.86
N ILE A 26 5.23 -12.26 24.13
CA ILE A 26 5.94 -11.43 23.13
C ILE A 26 7.23 -12.09 22.64
N LEU A 27 8.01 -12.66 23.57
CA LEU A 27 9.28 -13.28 23.21
C LEU A 27 9.10 -14.54 22.37
N ALA A 28 8.02 -15.29 22.60
CA ALA A 28 7.65 -16.43 21.75
C ALA A 28 7.40 -15.98 20.30
N VAL A 29 6.75 -14.82 20.10
CA VAL A 29 6.58 -14.25 18.75
C VAL A 29 7.91 -13.93 18.09
N PHE A 30 8.85 -13.28 18.80
CA PHE A 30 10.14 -12.90 18.20
C PHE A 30 11.06 -14.08 17.89
N ASP A 31 10.87 -15.22 18.54
CA ASP A 31 11.58 -16.44 18.18
C ASP A 31 11.03 -17.07 16.89
N ALA A 32 9.74 -16.87 16.57
CA ALA A 32 9.09 -17.39 15.37
C ALA A 32 9.10 -16.42 14.17
N PHE A 33 9.00 -15.12 14.42
CA PHE A 33 8.85 -14.06 13.41
C PHE A 33 9.92 -12.98 13.59
N THR A 34 11.04 -13.12 12.86
CA THR A 34 12.24 -12.30 13.05
C THR A 34 12.11 -10.86 12.54
N ASP A 35 11.18 -10.61 11.63
CA ASP A 35 10.93 -9.27 11.07
C ASP A 35 10.05 -8.39 11.98
N LEU A 36 9.38 -8.98 12.97
CA LEU A 36 8.63 -8.24 13.98
C LEU A 36 9.56 -7.69 15.05
N ARG A 37 9.30 -6.44 15.45
CA ARG A 37 10.13 -5.72 16.42
C ARG A 37 9.26 -5.00 17.45
N PRO A 38 9.74 -4.87 18.70
CA PRO A 38 9.03 -4.12 19.72
C PRO A 38 9.22 -2.62 19.51
N VAL A 39 8.13 -1.86 19.51
CA VAL A 39 8.13 -0.40 19.37
C VAL A 39 7.21 0.19 20.44
N LEU A 40 7.68 1.19 21.20
CA LEU A 40 6.80 1.99 22.04
C LEU A 40 6.25 3.14 21.20
N ALA A 41 4.93 3.28 21.19
CA ALA A 41 4.26 4.31 20.43
C ALA A 41 2.98 4.79 21.13
N ASP A 42 2.52 5.98 20.78
CA ASP A 42 1.28 6.53 21.33
C ASP A 42 0.08 5.97 20.58
N TYR A 43 -0.74 5.19 21.28
CA TYR A 43 -2.02 4.71 20.81
C TYR A 43 -3.13 5.70 21.17
N VAL A 44 -3.94 6.08 20.19
CA VAL A 44 -5.11 6.95 20.39
C VAL A 44 -6.35 6.09 20.44
N PHE A 45 -6.99 6.00 21.60
CA PHE A 45 -8.25 5.28 21.76
C PHE A 45 -9.41 6.03 21.11
N ASN A 46 -10.51 5.33 20.84
CA ASN A 46 -11.72 5.91 20.22
C ASN A 46 -12.31 7.07 21.03
N ASN A 47 -12.02 7.18 22.32
CA ASN A 47 -12.43 8.29 23.18
C ASN A 47 -11.46 9.50 23.14
N GLY A 48 -10.45 9.47 22.26
CA GLY A 48 -9.43 10.51 22.11
C GLY A 48 -8.30 10.47 23.12
N ILE A 49 -8.35 9.58 24.12
CA ILE A 49 -7.27 9.42 25.11
C ILE A 49 -6.06 8.80 24.41
N LYS A 50 -4.88 9.36 24.68
CA LYS A 50 -3.60 8.81 24.22
C LYS A 50 -2.94 8.02 25.34
N ARG A 51 -2.36 6.86 25.01
CA ARG A 51 -1.46 6.13 25.90
C ARG A 51 -0.28 5.58 25.13
N THR A 52 0.90 5.64 25.73
CA THR A 52 2.09 4.97 25.21
C THR A 52 1.98 3.47 25.50
N LEU A 53 1.89 2.67 24.45
CA LEU A 53 1.76 1.22 24.52
C LEU A 53 2.88 0.55 23.72
N LEU A 54 3.17 -0.70 24.08
CA LEU A 54 4.03 -1.56 23.29
C LEU A 54 3.27 -2.09 22.08
N GLN A 55 3.90 -1.98 20.92
CA GLN A 55 3.45 -2.52 19.65
C GLN A 55 4.49 -3.49 19.09
N LEU A 56 4.03 -4.58 18.47
CA LEU A 56 4.85 -5.39 17.58
C LEU A 56 4.67 -4.84 16.16
N ASP A 57 5.74 -4.34 15.56
CA ASP A 57 5.74 -3.71 14.24
C ASP A 57 6.68 -4.48 13.31
N GLY A 58 6.24 -4.74 12.07
CA GLY A 58 7.06 -5.41 11.07
C GLY A 58 6.20 -6.14 10.05
N THR A 59 6.74 -7.23 9.50
CA THR A 59 6.06 -8.04 8.48
C THR A 59 5.91 -9.49 8.91
N ILE A 60 4.85 -10.14 8.40
CA ILE A 60 4.66 -11.59 8.51
C ILE A 60 4.69 -12.22 7.11
N PRO A 61 5.36 -13.38 6.95
CA PRO A 61 5.39 -14.09 5.68
C PRO A 61 4.04 -14.79 5.45
N VAL A 62 3.45 -14.57 4.28
CA VAL A 62 2.15 -15.13 3.88
C VAL A 62 2.29 -15.74 2.49
N THR A 63 1.93 -17.01 2.34
CA THR A 63 1.96 -17.67 1.03
C THR A 63 0.61 -17.52 0.34
N TYR A 64 0.59 -16.84 -0.79
CA TYR A 64 -0.60 -16.65 -1.63
C TYR A 64 -0.26 -17.06 -3.08
N SER A 65 -1.08 -17.94 -3.66
CA SER A 65 -0.87 -18.45 -5.03
C SER A 65 0.55 -18.95 -5.32
N GLY A 66 1.16 -19.65 -4.36
CA GLY A 66 2.50 -20.25 -4.49
C GLY A 66 3.68 -19.28 -4.29
N SER A 67 3.42 -17.99 -4.04
CA SER A 67 4.45 -16.99 -3.73
C SER A 67 4.31 -16.49 -2.29
N THR A 68 5.44 -16.24 -1.62
CA THR A 68 5.45 -15.68 -0.26
C THR A 68 5.57 -14.15 -0.30
N TYR A 69 4.60 -13.49 0.32
CA TYR A 69 4.52 -12.04 0.47
C TYR A 69 4.75 -11.65 1.92
N ASN A 70 5.44 -10.53 2.15
CA ASN A 70 5.67 -9.99 3.48
C ASN A 70 4.59 -8.95 3.78
N ILE A 71 3.58 -9.34 4.55
CA ILE A 71 2.45 -8.48 4.88
C ILE A 71 2.78 -7.63 6.10
N PRO A 72 2.81 -6.30 5.99
CA PRO A 72 3.12 -5.42 7.11
C PRO A 72 1.96 -5.35 8.10
N ILE A 73 2.26 -5.61 9.37
CA ILE A 73 1.29 -5.61 10.47
C ILE A 73 1.79 -4.82 11.67
N ALA A 74 0.82 -4.40 12.49
CA ALA A 74 1.03 -3.76 13.77
C ALA A 74 0.12 -4.38 14.82
N ILE A 75 0.68 -4.97 15.87
CA ILE A 75 -0.08 -5.57 16.98
C ILE A 75 0.16 -4.75 18.24
N TRP A 76 -0.85 -4.03 18.69
CA TRP A 76 -0.83 -3.23 19.90
C TRP A 76 -1.24 -4.04 21.11
N LEU A 77 -0.45 -3.99 22.17
CA LEU A 77 -0.69 -4.72 23.41
C LEU A 77 -1.31 -3.79 24.43
N MET A 78 -2.50 -4.12 24.92
CA MET A 78 -3.14 -3.37 26.01
C MET A 78 -2.35 -3.56 27.32
N ASP A 79 -2.40 -2.59 28.23
CA ASP A 79 -1.74 -2.64 29.55
C ASP A 79 -2.21 -3.84 30.43
N THR A 80 -3.32 -4.46 30.04
CA THR A 80 -3.93 -5.66 30.62
C THR A 80 -3.65 -6.97 29.86
N HIS A 81 -2.86 -6.96 28.79
CA HIS A 81 -2.43 -8.17 28.09
C HIS A 81 -1.81 -9.19 29.07
N PRO A 82 -2.08 -10.51 28.95
CA PRO A 82 -2.86 -11.20 27.91
C PRO A 82 -4.36 -11.38 28.22
N TYR A 83 -4.89 -10.79 29.29
CA TYR A 83 -6.31 -11.02 29.66
C TYR A 83 -7.30 -10.24 28.79
N ASN A 84 -6.83 -9.22 28.08
CA ASN A 84 -7.58 -8.56 27.02
C ASN A 84 -6.85 -8.78 25.68
N PRO A 85 -7.59 -8.92 24.57
CA PRO A 85 -7.00 -9.12 23.27
C PRO A 85 -6.12 -7.93 22.86
N PRO A 86 -5.10 -8.17 22.02
CA PRO A 86 -4.40 -7.08 21.36
C PRO A 86 -5.31 -6.40 20.32
N VAL A 87 -4.89 -5.22 19.87
CA VAL A 87 -5.50 -4.57 18.70
C VAL A 87 -4.53 -4.67 17.53
N ALA A 88 -4.93 -5.33 16.45
CA ALA A 88 -4.07 -5.58 15.31
C ALA A 88 -4.50 -4.78 14.07
N TYR A 89 -3.52 -4.33 13.29
CA TYR A 89 -3.73 -3.59 12.04
C TYR A 89 -2.81 -4.12 10.95
N VAL A 90 -3.29 -4.04 9.72
CA VAL A 90 -2.47 -4.10 8.50
C VAL A 90 -1.94 -2.69 8.21
N LYS A 91 -0.64 -2.56 7.96
CA LYS A 91 0.03 -1.27 7.73
C LYS A 91 0.55 -1.17 6.30
N PRO A 92 -0.28 -0.81 5.31
CA PRO A 92 0.18 -0.72 3.92
C PRO A 92 1.35 0.27 3.78
N THR A 93 2.32 -0.09 2.95
CA THR A 93 3.35 0.85 2.50
C THR A 93 2.77 1.82 1.46
N SER A 94 3.53 2.84 1.05
CA SER A 94 3.08 3.82 0.04
C SER A 94 2.72 3.18 -1.31
N SER A 95 3.28 2.02 -1.61
CA SER A 95 3.00 1.22 -2.81
C SER A 95 1.88 0.21 -2.62
N MET A 96 1.22 0.15 -1.46
CA MET A 96 0.16 -0.82 -1.16
C MET A 96 -1.17 -0.11 -0.91
N GLN A 97 -2.25 -0.87 -1.04
CA GLN A 97 -3.60 -0.44 -0.65
C GLN A 97 -4.33 -1.58 0.04
N ILE A 98 -5.05 -1.24 1.12
CA ILE A 98 -5.88 -2.18 1.87
C ILE A 98 -7.07 -2.63 1.01
N ILE A 99 -7.36 -3.93 1.07
CA ILE A 99 -8.59 -4.53 0.56
C ILE A 99 -9.49 -4.77 1.78
N PRO A 100 -10.53 -3.96 2.00
CA PRO A 100 -11.48 -4.22 3.07
C PRO A 100 -12.20 -5.53 2.79
N GLY A 101 -12.40 -6.32 3.84
CA GLY A 101 -12.98 -7.66 3.75
C GLY A 101 -13.59 -8.10 5.07
N PRO A 102 -14.00 -9.38 5.19
CA PRO A 102 -14.63 -9.88 6.41
C PRO A 102 -13.73 -9.82 7.65
N ASN A 103 -12.41 -9.84 7.45
CA ASN A 103 -11.41 -9.90 8.51
C ASN A 103 -10.61 -8.59 8.69
N VAL A 104 -10.79 -7.60 7.81
CA VAL A 104 -10.02 -6.34 7.82
C VAL A 104 -10.92 -5.18 7.39
N ASP A 105 -10.98 -4.12 8.19
CA ASP A 105 -11.76 -2.91 7.88
C ASP A 105 -11.04 -1.97 6.90
N SER A 106 -11.70 -0.87 6.51
CA SER A 106 -11.13 0.12 5.58
C SER A 106 -9.93 0.90 6.14
N ASN A 107 -9.74 0.91 7.46
CA ASN A 107 -8.58 1.50 8.13
C ASN A 107 -7.46 0.48 8.35
N GLY A 108 -7.65 -0.77 7.91
CA GLY A 108 -6.70 -1.87 8.08
C GLY A 108 -6.81 -2.55 9.44
N LYS A 109 -7.77 -2.20 10.30
CA LYS A 109 -7.99 -2.87 11.57
C LYS A 109 -8.43 -4.31 11.32
N ILE A 110 -7.77 -5.25 11.96
CA ILE A 110 -8.03 -6.68 11.80
C ILE A 110 -9.13 -7.07 12.80
N GLU A 111 -10.19 -7.69 12.29
CA GLU A 111 -11.34 -8.18 13.06
C GLU A 111 -11.52 -9.68 12.84
N LEU A 112 -11.03 -10.50 13.78
CA LEU A 112 -11.11 -11.96 13.71
C LEU A 112 -12.05 -12.53 14.77
N PRO A 113 -12.73 -13.67 14.52
CA PRO A 113 -13.36 -14.46 15.58
C PRO A 113 -12.39 -14.73 16.74
N TYR A 114 -11.13 -15.08 16.44
CA TYR A 114 -10.09 -15.33 17.45
C TYR A 114 -9.83 -14.15 18.40
N LEU A 115 -9.92 -12.90 17.91
CA LEU A 115 -9.78 -11.71 18.74
C LEU A 115 -11.04 -11.44 19.57
N ARG A 116 -12.23 -11.75 19.04
CA ARG A 116 -13.52 -11.58 19.74
C ARG A 116 -13.70 -12.59 20.87
N GLU A 117 -13.19 -13.80 20.67
CA GLU A 117 -13.25 -14.92 21.61
C GLU A 117 -11.94 -15.12 22.38
N TRP A 118 -11.12 -14.07 22.47
CA TRP A 118 -9.82 -14.13 23.11
C TRP A 118 -9.94 -14.48 24.60
N ILE A 119 -9.40 -15.64 24.98
CA ILE A 119 -9.43 -16.15 26.35
C ILE A 119 -8.05 -16.68 26.71
N TYR A 120 -7.32 -15.96 27.56
CA TYR A 120 -6.09 -16.48 28.17
C TYR A 120 -6.40 -17.65 29.13
N PRO A 121 -5.63 -18.76 29.11
CA PRO A 121 -4.39 -19.01 28.36
C PRO A 121 -4.57 -19.71 27.00
N ASN A 122 -5.80 -19.90 26.53
CA ASN A 122 -6.08 -20.58 25.26
C ASN A 122 -5.81 -19.70 24.03
N SER A 123 -5.73 -18.38 24.24
CA SER A 123 -5.39 -17.39 23.21
C SER A 123 -4.04 -16.74 23.52
N ASP A 124 -3.19 -16.66 22.51
CA ASP A 124 -1.86 -16.05 22.58
C ASP A 124 -1.48 -15.33 21.27
N LEU A 125 -0.38 -14.56 21.29
CA LEU A 125 0.02 -13.75 20.15
C LEU A 125 0.54 -14.59 18.98
N LEU A 126 1.18 -15.72 19.30
CA LEU A 126 1.72 -16.62 18.29
C LEU A 126 0.60 -17.26 17.46
N GLY A 127 -0.44 -17.75 18.13
CA GLY A 127 -1.65 -18.30 17.53
C GLY A 127 -2.40 -17.25 16.71
N LEU A 128 -2.52 -16.01 17.19
CA LEU A 128 -3.05 -14.91 16.40
C LEU A 128 -2.30 -14.73 15.09
N ILE A 129 -0.97 -14.65 15.13
CA ILE A 129 -0.16 -14.45 13.92
C ILE A 129 -0.25 -15.65 12.98
N GLN A 130 -0.24 -16.87 13.50
CA GLN A 130 -0.44 -18.08 12.68
C GLN A 130 -1.80 -18.05 11.96
N ILE A 131 -2.87 -17.68 12.66
CA ILE A 131 -4.19 -17.52 12.04
C ILE A 131 -4.16 -16.44 10.95
N LEU A 132 -3.48 -15.32 11.19
CA LEU A 132 -3.29 -14.29 10.16
C LEU A 132 -2.56 -14.82 8.93
N THR A 133 -1.51 -15.63 9.09
CA THR A 133 -0.79 -16.21 7.94
C THR A 133 -1.66 -17.13 7.09
N ILE A 134 -2.61 -17.84 7.70
CA ILE A 134 -3.57 -18.70 7.00
C ILE A 134 -4.60 -17.85 6.28
N ILE A 135 -5.28 -16.95 7.00
CA ILE A 135 -6.37 -16.13 6.45
C ILE A 135 -5.86 -15.23 5.31
N PHE A 136 -4.71 -14.59 5.50
CA PHE A 136 -4.14 -13.73 4.45
C PHE A 136 -3.55 -14.54 3.28
N GLY A 137 -3.27 -15.83 3.49
CA GLY A 137 -2.86 -16.75 2.42
C GLY A 137 -4.03 -17.21 1.55
N GLU A 138 -5.26 -17.14 2.06
CA GLU A 138 -6.50 -17.36 1.29
C GLU A 138 -6.98 -16.06 0.64
N GLU A 139 -7.04 -14.98 1.42
CA GLU A 139 -7.52 -13.65 1.00
C GLU A 139 -6.54 -12.55 1.46
N PRO A 140 -5.61 -12.11 0.58
CA PRO A 140 -4.62 -11.09 0.93
C PRO A 140 -5.29 -9.77 1.32
N PRO A 141 -4.87 -9.12 2.43
CA PRO A 141 -5.51 -7.91 2.93
C PRO A 141 -5.02 -6.64 2.22
N VAL A 142 -4.03 -6.77 1.34
CA VAL A 142 -3.43 -5.66 0.58
C VAL A 142 -3.13 -6.10 -0.85
N TYR A 143 -3.15 -5.15 -1.77
CA TYR A 143 -2.56 -5.29 -3.10
C TYR A 143 -1.52 -4.22 -3.35
N SER A 144 -0.58 -4.51 -4.26
CA SER A 144 0.42 -3.55 -4.73
C SER A 144 -0.20 -2.61 -5.78
N ARG A 145 -0.09 -1.30 -5.54
CA ARG A 145 -0.45 -0.23 -6.49
C ARG A 145 0.51 -0.15 -7.67
N VAL A 146 1.75 -0.54 -7.44
CA VAL A 146 2.74 -0.72 -8.51
C VAL A 146 2.55 -2.15 -8.99
N GLY A 147 2.33 -2.37 -10.29
CA GLY A 147 2.22 -3.73 -10.85
C GLY A 147 3.34 -4.64 -10.31
N PRO A 148 3.09 -5.96 -10.16
CA PRO A 148 3.91 -6.85 -9.36
C PRO A 148 5.41 -6.59 -9.54
N SER A 149 6.07 -6.07 -8.52
CA SER A 149 7.54 -6.09 -8.45
C SER A 149 7.97 -7.48 -8.00
N VAL A 150 7.64 -8.50 -8.80
CA VAL A 150 8.19 -9.82 -8.57
C VAL A 150 9.66 -9.72 -8.96
N ARG A 151 10.56 -10.00 -8.00
CA ARG A 151 11.90 -10.47 -8.34
C ARG A 151 11.79 -11.91 -8.86
N THR A 152 11.11 -12.09 -9.98
CA THR A 152 11.30 -13.23 -10.87
C THR A 152 12.11 -12.69 -12.02
N GLN A 153 13.14 -13.42 -12.44
CA GLN A 153 13.70 -13.17 -13.75
C GLN A 153 12.53 -13.17 -14.74
N PRO A 154 12.33 -12.11 -15.53
CA PRO A 154 11.18 -12.03 -16.41
C PRO A 154 11.27 -13.19 -17.40
N ASN A 155 10.16 -13.91 -17.58
CA ASN A 155 10.07 -14.89 -18.66
C ASN A 155 10.17 -14.13 -19.99
N GLU A 156 10.82 -14.71 -21.01
CA GLU A 156 11.07 -14.05 -22.31
C GLU A 156 9.77 -13.52 -22.97
N ASP A 157 8.64 -14.17 -22.71
CA ASP A 157 7.31 -13.77 -23.18
C ASP A 157 6.79 -12.49 -22.51
N ASP A 158 7.14 -12.24 -21.24
CA ASP A 158 6.76 -11.03 -20.51
C ASP A 158 7.58 -9.81 -20.98
N GLU A 159 8.87 -10.00 -21.27
CA GLU A 159 9.73 -8.95 -21.85
C GLU A 159 9.24 -8.50 -23.24
N LEU A 160 8.87 -9.47 -24.09
CA LEU A 160 8.35 -9.20 -25.42
C LEU A 160 7.01 -8.45 -25.37
N TRP A 161 6.14 -8.77 -24.41
CA TRP A 161 4.89 -8.05 -24.24
C TRP A 161 5.11 -6.60 -23.81
N MET A 162 6.04 -6.35 -22.89
CA MET A 162 6.43 -5.00 -22.49
C MET A 162 7.03 -4.19 -23.64
N LEU A 163 7.93 -4.78 -24.43
CA LEU A 163 8.51 -4.11 -25.60
C LEU A 163 7.46 -3.77 -26.65
N ARG A 164 6.51 -4.68 -26.91
CA ARG A 164 5.40 -4.46 -27.85
C ARG A 164 4.45 -3.36 -27.37
N ASP A 165 4.18 -3.29 -26.07
CA ASP A 165 3.34 -2.24 -25.48
C ASP A 165 4.03 -0.87 -25.53
N GLU A 166 5.33 -0.80 -25.23
CA GLU A 166 6.09 0.45 -25.32
C GLU A 166 6.24 0.94 -26.78
N LEU A 167 6.47 0.03 -27.73
CA LEU A 167 6.51 0.39 -29.16
C LEU A 167 5.18 0.99 -29.60
N ARG A 168 4.06 0.38 -29.21
CA ARG A 168 2.71 0.88 -29.51
C ARG A 168 2.50 2.30 -28.97
N ARG A 169 2.90 2.56 -27.71
CA ARG A 169 2.83 3.90 -27.11
C ARG A 169 3.74 4.92 -27.79
N VAL A 170 4.94 4.51 -28.22
CA VAL A 170 5.85 5.39 -28.98
C VAL A 170 5.25 5.73 -30.35
N GLU A 171 4.65 4.75 -31.04
CA GLU A 171 3.99 4.96 -32.33
C GLU A 171 2.78 5.89 -32.21
N GLU A 172 1.94 5.71 -31.18
CA GLU A 172 0.82 6.61 -30.89
C GLU A 172 1.31 8.04 -30.65
N ARG A 173 2.32 8.23 -29.79
CA ARG A 173 2.92 9.55 -29.53
C ARG A 173 3.48 10.20 -30.80
N LYS A 174 4.14 9.43 -31.67
CA LYS A 174 4.65 9.93 -32.96
C LYS A 174 3.51 10.32 -33.90
N ARG A 175 2.46 9.51 -33.97
CA ARG A 175 1.28 9.76 -34.81
C ARG A 175 0.50 11.00 -34.36
N GLU A 176 0.36 11.20 -33.05
CA GLU A 176 -0.27 12.40 -32.50
C GLU A 176 0.56 13.66 -32.78
N LYS A 177 1.89 13.59 -32.60
CA LYS A 177 2.77 14.71 -32.95
C LYS A 177 2.68 15.09 -34.42
N MET A 178 2.70 14.10 -35.32
CA MET A 178 2.59 14.33 -36.77
C MET A 178 1.24 14.97 -37.14
N LYS A 179 0.13 14.47 -36.57
CA LYS A 179 -1.20 15.07 -36.77
C LYS A 179 -1.27 16.51 -36.25
N GLU A 180 -0.65 16.80 -35.10
CA GLU A 180 -0.65 18.14 -34.53
C GLU A 180 0.20 19.10 -35.37
N GLU A 181 1.34 18.64 -35.90
CA GLU A 181 2.19 19.41 -36.83
C GLU A 181 1.48 19.70 -38.15
N GLU A 182 0.84 18.70 -38.77
CA GLU A 182 0.03 18.88 -39.99
C GLU A 182 -1.12 19.85 -39.75
N LYS A 183 -1.85 19.69 -38.63
CA LYS A 183 -2.93 20.60 -38.25
C LYS A 183 -2.45 22.03 -38.04
N LYS A 184 -1.24 22.20 -37.51
CA LYS A 184 -0.62 23.52 -37.33
C LYS A 184 -0.24 24.16 -38.67
N GLN A 185 0.30 23.38 -39.61
CA GLN A 185 0.58 23.84 -40.98
C GLN A 185 -0.70 24.27 -41.70
N LEU A 186 -1.75 23.44 -41.67
CA LEU A 186 -3.02 23.78 -42.31
C LEU A 186 -3.65 25.05 -41.73
N ARG A 187 -3.59 25.23 -40.40
CA ARG A 187 -4.06 26.46 -39.75
C ARG A 187 -3.31 27.69 -40.25
N HIS A 188 -1.99 27.59 -40.37
CA HIS A 188 -1.15 28.68 -40.87
C HIS A 188 -1.48 29.04 -42.33
N GLU A 189 -1.67 28.03 -43.19
CA GLU A 189 -2.07 28.25 -44.59
C GLU A 189 -3.45 28.90 -44.70
N ILE A 190 -4.44 28.44 -43.91
CA ILE A 190 -5.78 29.03 -43.87
C ILE A 190 -5.72 30.50 -43.44
N GLU A 191 -4.88 30.83 -42.45
CA GLU A 191 -4.75 32.19 -41.95
C GLU A 191 -4.08 33.11 -42.97
N LYS A 192 -3.07 32.62 -43.68
CA LYS A 192 -2.44 33.33 -44.80
C LYS A 192 -3.44 33.61 -45.93
N ALA A 193 -4.19 32.60 -46.36
CA ALA A 193 -5.19 32.76 -47.42
C ALA A 193 -6.31 33.75 -47.03
N LYS A 194 -6.73 33.76 -45.76
CA LYS A 194 -7.69 34.75 -45.24
C LYS A 194 -7.15 36.17 -45.29
N ALA A 195 -5.88 36.38 -44.93
CA ALA A 195 -5.25 37.70 -45.00
C ALA A 195 -5.16 38.21 -46.44
N GLU A 196 -4.76 37.35 -47.39
CA GLU A 196 -4.71 37.68 -48.82
C GLU A 196 -6.10 38.06 -49.36
N LEU A 197 -7.14 37.30 -48.99
CA LEU A 197 -8.52 37.60 -49.38
C LEU A 197 -8.97 38.97 -48.85
N GLN A 198 -8.69 39.27 -47.58
CA GLN A 198 -9.03 40.55 -46.96
C GLN A 198 -8.32 41.74 -47.63
N GLU A 199 -7.09 41.54 -48.10
CA GLU A 199 -6.33 42.55 -48.81
C GLU A 199 -6.87 42.78 -50.23
N MET A 200 -7.26 41.70 -50.93
CA MET A 200 -7.97 41.81 -52.22
C MET A 200 -9.30 42.55 -52.07
N GLU A 201 -10.10 42.25 -51.04
CA GLU A 201 -11.36 42.95 -50.76
C GLU A 201 -11.15 44.45 -50.55
N LYS A 202 -10.15 44.84 -49.74
CA LYS A 202 -9.79 46.25 -49.53
C LYS A 202 -9.41 46.95 -50.85
N ASN A 203 -8.62 46.30 -51.69
CA ASN A 203 -8.18 46.87 -52.98
C ASN A 203 -9.35 47.06 -53.96
N VAL A 204 -10.34 46.16 -53.95
CA VAL A 204 -11.56 46.30 -54.75
C VAL A 204 -12.42 47.46 -54.25
N THR A 205 -12.57 47.64 -52.93
CA THR A 205 -13.35 48.75 -52.35
C THR A 205 -12.71 50.12 -52.63
N VAL A 206 -11.37 50.23 -52.55
CA VAL A 206 -10.66 51.48 -52.86
C VAL A 206 -10.84 51.87 -54.34
N SER A 207 -10.80 50.90 -55.25
CA SER A 207 -10.96 51.13 -56.69
C SER A 207 -12.37 51.58 -57.09
N GLN A 208 -13.39 51.26 -56.29
CA GLN A 208 -14.78 51.70 -56.51
C GLN A 208 -15.06 53.13 -55.98
N SER A 209 -14.17 53.72 -55.17
CA SER A 209 -14.33 55.08 -54.63
C SER A 209 -13.80 56.21 -55.52
N TYR A 210 -13.13 55.89 -56.63
CA TYR A 210 -12.55 56.84 -57.60
C TYR A 210 -13.36 56.94 -58.92
N ARG A 211 -14.63 56.53 -58.92
CA ARG A 211 -15.58 56.76 -60.02
C ARG A 211 -16.69 57.70 -59.60
#